data_AF-A0A9N7MWG0-F1
#
_entry.id   AF-A0A9N7MWG0-F1
#
_cell.length_a   1.000
_cell.length_b   1.000
_cell.length_c   1.000
_cell.angle_alpha   90.00
_cell.angle_beta   90.00
_cell.angle_gamma   90.00
#
_symmetry.space_group_name_H-M   'P 1'
#
loop_
_entity.id
_entity.type
_entity.pdbx_description
1 polymer ?
#
loop_
_entity_poly.entity_id
_entity_poly.type
_entity_poly.pdbx_seq_one_letter_code
_entity_poly.pdbx_strand_id
1 'polypeptide(L)'
;MAKAAREQLTQALSNHLNIIHETFQVLDQTPASSLEKVSWKDVIQMGENVHKRATTVGMLYTGDTPGVKALEENMSAYFNMMQGLLLLSHGSMIGAGPTLSSCIHKSIKLVVDSSFMLFQEAVSSYGLPNKSSKQSIPPLVGVVWDACSALKKTPSTNVTAIGRAMTQIGATMKDVLREMNELRPAPDDPTTKAPEEEDEDEDEDLGNDLSPDEMKTAQLTITAVSEILGVIKELIRSITRLVRGEDREGSASFVDSLEKLLVACKGVGVQVDELGACLYPPQEVSAIKEALGKILGFCDEIEMELRRIEGYTEDFGRAYTSLKTRLRLLECEVGCEGFQSRMENLVIGD
;
A
#
# COMPACT_ATOMS: atom_id res chain seq x y z
N MET A 1 -20.60 36.89 27.01
CA MET A 1 -21.37 35.65 26.84
C MET A 1 -20.71 34.66 25.89
N ALA A 2 -20.32 35.06 24.66
CA ALA A 2 -19.68 34.16 23.70
C ALA A 2 -18.38 33.48 24.19
N LYS A 3 -17.53 34.19 24.95
CA LYS A 3 -16.28 33.63 25.51
C LYS A 3 -16.53 32.48 26.50
N ALA A 4 -17.43 32.68 27.47
CA ALA A 4 -17.78 31.66 28.46
C ALA A 4 -18.45 30.44 27.81
N ALA A 5 -19.31 30.67 26.83
CA ALA A 5 -19.91 29.60 26.03
C ALA A 5 -18.88 28.79 25.24
N ARG A 6 -17.87 29.47 24.67
CA ARG A 6 -16.77 28.79 23.97
C ARG A 6 -15.91 27.97 24.93
N GLU A 7 -15.58 28.50 26.11
CA GLU A 7 -14.85 27.76 27.15
C GLU A 7 -15.60 26.50 27.60
N GLN A 8 -16.92 26.61 27.79
CA GLN A 8 -17.80 25.47 28.08
C GLN A 8 -17.74 24.40 26.96
N LEU A 9 -17.88 24.83 25.71
CA LEU A 9 -17.79 23.95 24.54
C LEU A 9 -16.41 23.30 24.40
N THR A 10 -15.34 24.04 24.69
CA THR A 10 -13.97 23.52 24.69
C THR A 10 -13.80 22.43 25.75
N GLN A 11 -14.30 22.65 26.96
CA GLN A 11 -14.23 21.63 28.02
C GLN A 11 -15.03 20.37 27.65
N ALA A 12 -16.23 20.54 27.10
CA ALA A 12 -17.06 19.42 26.64
C ALA A 12 -16.37 18.64 25.51
N LEU A 13 -15.79 19.34 24.54
CA LEU A 13 -15.03 18.73 23.46
C LEU A 13 -13.83 17.95 24.00
N SER A 14 -13.00 18.56 24.86
CA SER A 14 -11.83 17.87 25.43
C SER A 14 -12.19 16.57 26.15
N ASN A 15 -13.30 16.56 26.89
CA ASN A 15 -13.77 15.33 27.55
C ASN A 15 -14.12 14.24 26.51
N HIS A 16 -14.83 14.59 25.43
CA HIS A 16 -15.14 13.64 24.36
C HIS A 16 -13.90 13.15 23.62
N LEU A 17 -12.96 14.04 23.31
CA LEU A 17 -11.71 13.68 22.63
C LEU A 17 -10.90 12.68 23.45
N ASN A 18 -10.83 12.84 24.77
CA ASN A 18 -10.15 11.90 25.66
C ASN A 18 -10.82 10.52 25.64
N ILE A 19 -12.15 10.45 25.76
CA ILE A 19 -12.90 9.17 25.69
C ILE A 19 -12.66 8.46 24.36
N ILE A 20 -12.70 9.21 23.25
CA ILE A 20 -12.43 8.64 21.92
C ILE A 20 -11.00 8.17 21.80
N HIS A 21 -10.03 8.93 22.32
CA HIS A 21 -8.63 8.52 22.30
C HIS A 21 -8.41 7.22 23.08
N GLU A 22 -8.94 7.12 24.30
CA GLU A 22 -8.91 5.90 25.12
C GLU A 22 -9.60 4.73 24.42
N THR A 23 -10.76 4.95 23.82
CA THR A 23 -11.48 3.91 23.07
C THR A 23 -10.72 3.51 21.80
N PHE A 24 -10.05 4.44 21.15
CA PHE A 24 -9.29 4.19 19.92
C PHE A 24 -8.09 3.28 20.21
N GLN A 25 -7.44 3.43 21.37
CA GLN A 25 -6.36 2.53 21.82
C GLN A 25 -6.83 1.07 21.98
N VAL A 26 -8.13 0.81 22.10
CA VAL A 26 -8.66 -0.56 22.09
C VAL A 26 -8.42 -1.23 20.72
N LEU A 27 -8.35 -0.47 19.63
CA LEU A 27 -8.04 -1.02 18.29
C LEU A 27 -6.59 -1.52 18.15
N ASP A 28 -5.68 -1.07 19.02
CA ASP A 28 -4.32 -1.60 19.07
C ASP A 28 -4.26 -2.98 19.75
N GLN A 29 -5.33 -3.37 20.43
CA GLN A 29 -5.43 -4.65 21.13
C GLN A 29 -6.01 -5.71 20.19
N THR A 30 -5.53 -6.95 20.33
CA THR A 30 -6.10 -8.09 19.59
C THR A 30 -7.41 -8.50 20.24
N PRO A 31 -8.54 -8.52 19.50
CA PRO A 31 -9.81 -8.98 20.04
C PRO A 31 -9.73 -10.44 20.51
N ALA A 32 -10.40 -10.75 21.61
CA ALA A 32 -10.48 -12.12 22.10
C ALA A 32 -11.13 -13.04 21.07
N SER A 33 -10.46 -14.12 20.70
CA SER A 33 -10.91 -15.07 19.67
C SER A 33 -12.18 -15.85 20.04
N SER A 34 -12.58 -15.81 21.32
CA SER A 34 -13.80 -16.44 21.82
C SER A 34 -15.07 -15.62 21.59
N LEU A 35 -14.95 -14.38 21.12
CA LEU A 35 -16.08 -13.48 20.87
C LEU A 35 -16.68 -13.70 19.48
N GLU A 36 -17.96 -13.36 19.33
CA GLU A 36 -18.63 -13.37 18.04
C GLU A 36 -18.10 -12.21 17.16
N LYS A 37 -17.71 -12.54 15.92
CA LYS A 37 -17.21 -11.56 14.96
C LYS A 37 -18.34 -10.63 14.53
N VAL A 38 -18.11 -9.33 14.69
CA VAL A 38 -19.03 -8.29 14.22
C VAL A 38 -18.94 -8.18 12.70
N SER A 39 -20.09 -8.01 12.04
CA SER A 39 -20.16 -7.82 10.59
C SER A 39 -19.57 -6.46 10.20
N TRP A 40 -18.72 -6.45 9.18
CA TRP A 40 -18.22 -5.19 8.60
C TRP A 40 -19.33 -4.29 8.04
N LYS A 41 -20.50 -4.88 7.70
CA LYS A 41 -21.68 -4.09 7.30
C LYS A 41 -22.17 -3.19 8.43
N ASP A 42 -22.07 -3.63 9.68
CA ASP A 42 -22.48 -2.84 10.84
C ASP A 42 -21.52 -1.67 11.09
N VAL A 43 -20.22 -1.91 10.86
CA VAL A 43 -19.18 -0.85 10.88
C VAL A 43 -19.48 0.21 9.82
N ILE A 44 -19.79 -0.21 8.58
CA ILE A 44 -20.16 0.71 7.49
C ILE A 44 -21.43 1.48 7.85
N GLN A 45 -22.46 0.80 8.38
CA GLN A 45 -23.71 1.44 8.77
C GLN A 45 -23.51 2.48 9.88
N MET A 46 -22.60 2.22 10.82
CA MET A 46 -22.23 3.20 11.84
C MET A 46 -21.45 4.38 11.22
N GLY A 47 -20.55 4.12 10.27
CA GLY A 47 -19.89 5.18 9.49
C GLY A 47 -20.87 6.09 8.75
N GLU A 48 -21.96 5.55 8.20
CA GLU A 48 -23.03 6.36 7.59
C GLU A 48 -23.75 7.25 8.61
N ASN A 49 -23.87 6.79 9.86
CA ASN A 49 -24.46 7.61 10.92
C ASN A 49 -23.52 8.76 11.31
N VAL A 50 -22.21 8.51 11.38
CA VAL A 50 -21.18 9.54 11.57
C VAL A 50 -21.24 10.58 10.45
N HIS A 51 -21.30 10.12 9.19
CA HIS A 51 -21.48 10.99 8.03
C HIS A 51 -22.72 11.90 8.16
N LYS A 52 -23.89 11.33 8.47
CA LYS A 52 -25.15 12.09 8.65
C LYS A 52 -25.06 13.09 9.80
N ARG A 53 -24.39 12.73 10.90
CA ARG A 53 -24.17 13.66 12.01
C ARG A 53 -23.23 14.79 11.65
N ALA A 54 -22.18 14.53 10.86
CA ALA A 54 -21.29 15.57 10.34
C ALA A 54 -22.05 16.60 9.50
N THR A 55 -22.99 16.13 8.66
CA THR A 55 -23.90 17.02 7.91
C THR A 55 -24.72 17.91 8.84
N THR A 56 -25.20 17.36 9.96
CA THR A 56 -25.95 18.15 10.95
C THR A 56 -25.09 19.25 11.57
N VAL A 57 -23.82 18.96 11.89
CA VAL A 57 -22.85 19.98 12.36
C VAL A 57 -22.69 21.07 11.30
N GLY A 58 -22.49 20.71 10.03
CA GLY A 58 -22.38 21.68 8.94
C GLY A 58 -23.61 22.59 8.84
N MET A 59 -24.81 22.01 8.93
CA MET A 59 -26.07 22.75 8.90
C MET A 59 -26.24 23.72 10.08
N LEU A 60 -25.68 23.42 11.25
CA LEU A 60 -25.69 24.37 12.38
C LEU A 60 -24.92 25.67 12.07
N TYR A 61 -24.01 25.65 11.09
CA TYR A 61 -23.18 26.79 10.71
C TYR A 61 -23.63 27.49 9.41
N THR A 62 -24.66 27.02 8.70
CA THR A 62 -25.15 27.69 7.48
C THR A 62 -26.00 28.94 7.78
N GLY A 63 -26.65 28.97 8.95
CA GLY A 63 -27.58 30.03 9.40
C GLY A 63 -26.95 31.09 10.33
N ASP A 64 -27.67 31.44 11.39
CA ASP A 64 -27.17 32.30 12.48
C ASP A 64 -26.17 31.53 13.36
N THR A 65 -25.53 32.24 14.30
CA THR A 65 -24.62 31.59 15.26
C THR A 65 -25.35 30.42 15.96
N PRO A 66 -24.77 29.21 15.95
CA PRO A 66 -25.44 28.06 16.54
C PRO A 66 -25.67 28.27 18.03
N GLY A 67 -26.76 27.72 18.57
CA GLY A 67 -26.99 27.73 20.02
C GLY A 67 -26.02 26.80 20.74
N VAL A 68 -25.42 27.25 21.84
CA VAL A 68 -24.49 26.46 22.68
C VAL A 68 -25.03 25.05 22.94
N LYS A 69 -26.27 24.97 23.43
CA LYS A 69 -26.91 23.70 23.79
C LYS A 69 -27.08 22.77 22.59
N ALA A 70 -27.44 23.32 21.43
CA ALA A 70 -27.59 22.54 20.21
C ALA A 70 -26.25 21.96 19.74
N LEU A 71 -25.16 22.72 19.88
CA LEU A 71 -23.81 22.26 19.55
C LEU A 71 -23.31 21.20 20.55
N GLU A 72 -23.56 21.37 21.85
CA GLU A 72 -23.24 20.38 22.88
C GLU A 72 -24.01 19.06 22.70
N GLU A 73 -25.33 19.12 22.48
CA GLU A 73 -26.16 17.94 22.24
C GLU A 73 -25.72 17.21 20.96
N ASN A 74 -25.39 17.95 19.90
CA ASN A 74 -24.89 17.37 18.66
C ASN A 74 -23.52 16.71 18.86
N MET A 75 -22.60 17.40 19.55
CA MET A 75 -21.27 16.88 19.88
C MET A 75 -21.36 15.59 20.69
N SER A 76 -22.21 15.56 21.72
CA SER A 76 -22.45 14.36 22.53
C SER A 76 -22.99 13.20 21.67
N ALA A 77 -24.02 13.46 20.85
CA ALA A 77 -24.58 12.45 19.96
C ALA A 77 -23.57 11.94 18.92
N TYR A 78 -22.74 12.83 18.39
CA TYR A 78 -21.70 12.52 17.41
C TYR A 78 -20.63 11.60 18.02
N PHE A 79 -20.07 11.99 19.17
CA PHE A 79 -19.01 11.22 19.79
C PHE A 79 -19.49 9.89 20.38
N ASN A 80 -20.76 9.78 20.79
CA ASN A 80 -21.35 8.49 21.11
C ASN A 80 -21.41 7.55 19.88
N MET A 81 -21.72 8.08 18.69
CA MET A 81 -21.67 7.29 17.45
C MET A 81 -20.24 6.91 17.06
N MET A 82 -19.29 7.82 17.24
CA MET A 82 -17.87 7.52 17.04
C MET A 82 -17.38 6.41 17.96
N GLN A 83 -17.75 6.45 19.24
CA GLN A 83 -17.41 5.39 20.18
C GLN A 83 -18.02 4.05 19.74
N GLY A 84 -19.29 4.05 19.31
CA GLY A 84 -19.92 2.86 18.72
C GLY A 84 -19.19 2.34 17.48
N LEU A 85 -18.71 3.24 16.60
CA LEU A 85 -17.92 2.89 15.43
C LEU A 85 -16.63 2.17 15.82
N LEU A 86 -15.90 2.70 16.81
CA LEU A 86 -14.65 2.11 17.31
C LEU A 86 -14.88 0.70 17.85
N LEU A 87 -15.91 0.52 18.68
CA LEU A 87 -16.22 -0.78 19.30
C LEU A 87 -16.66 -1.82 18.25
N LEU A 88 -17.49 -1.43 17.28
CA LEU A 88 -17.87 -2.31 16.17
C LEU A 88 -16.66 -2.68 15.31
N SER A 89 -15.76 -1.72 15.08
CA SER A 89 -14.53 -1.95 14.32
C SER A 89 -13.62 -2.95 15.02
N HIS A 90 -13.42 -2.80 16.33
CA HIS A 90 -12.68 -3.77 17.14
C HIS A 90 -13.30 -5.18 17.06
N GLY A 91 -14.63 -5.29 17.20
CA GLY A 91 -15.32 -6.57 17.04
C GLY A 91 -15.19 -7.18 15.64
N SER A 92 -15.05 -6.37 14.59
CA SER A 92 -14.86 -6.86 13.21
C SER A 92 -13.44 -7.37 12.95
N MET A 93 -12.48 -7.03 13.81
CA MET A 93 -11.08 -7.49 13.74
C MET A 93 -10.87 -8.89 14.31
N ILE A 94 -11.92 -9.56 14.82
CA ILE A 94 -11.81 -10.95 15.27
C ILE A 94 -11.39 -11.84 14.09
N GLY A 95 -10.27 -12.53 14.24
CA GLY A 95 -9.64 -13.35 13.20
C GLY A 95 -8.93 -12.56 12.10
N ALA A 96 -8.76 -11.24 12.24
CA ALA A 96 -7.99 -10.43 11.30
C ALA A 96 -6.48 -10.66 11.48
N GLY A 97 -5.78 -10.87 10.38
CA GLY A 97 -4.33 -10.82 10.35
C GLY A 97 -3.79 -9.38 10.49
N PRO A 98 -2.48 -9.21 10.68
CA PRO A 98 -1.83 -7.90 10.74
C PRO A 98 -2.18 -6.97 9.58
N THR A 99 -2.29 -7.49 8.35
CA THR A 99 -2.55 -6.67 7.17
C THR A 99 -3.98 -6.12 7.17
N LEU A 100 -4.98 -6.97 7.42
CA LEU A 100 -6.38 -6.53 7.52
C LEU A 100 -6.57 -5.56 8.70
N SER A 101 -5.99 -5.90 9.86
CA SER A 101 -6.02 -5.05 11.06
C SER A 101 -5.44 -3.66 10.79
N SER A 102 -4.30 -3.58 10.10
CA SER A 102 -3.69 -2.31 9.71
C SER A 102 -4.59 -1.51 8.75
N CYS A 103 -5.25 -2.15 7.79
CA CYS A 103 -6.21 -1.48 6.90
C CYS A 103 -7.40 -0.89 7.66
N ILE A 104 -8.01 -1.67 8.57
CA ILE A 104 -9.13 -1.22 9.40
C ILE A 104 -8.69 -0.04 10.28
N HIS A 105 -7.58 -0.20 11.00
CA HIS A 105 -7.04 0.83 11.87
C HIS A 105 -6.78 2.15 11.11
N LYS A 106 -6.15 2.09 9.94
CA LYS A 106 -5.91 3.28 9.10
C LYS A 106 -7.21 3.98 8.70
N SER A 107 -8.20 3.23 8.24
CA SER A 107 -9.49 3.81 7.84
C SER A 107 -10.24 4.45 9.01
N ILE A 108 -10.25 3.80 10.18
CA ILE A 108 -10.91 4.34 11.37
C ILE A 108 -10.17 5.57 11.89
N LYS A 109 -8.83 5.56 11.86
CA LYS A 109 -8.02 6.72 12.20
C LYS A 109 -8.39 7.95 11.35
N LEU A 110 -8.57 7.78 10.04
CA LEU A 110 -8.99 8.87 9.15
C LEU A 110 -10.35 9.46 9.57
N VAL A 111 -11.32 8.62 9.97
CA VAL A 111 -12.61 9.09 10.46
C VAL A 111 -12.46 9.83 11.79
N VAL A 112 -11.65 9.33 12.72
CA VAL A 112 -11.38 9.99 14.01
C VAL A 112 -10.69 11.35 13.81
N ASP A 113 -9.60 11.39 13.05
CA ASP A 113 -8.81 12.60 12.84
C ASP A 113 -9.64 13.67 12.11
N SER A 114 -10.41 13.29 11.09
CA SER A 114 -11.32 14.23 10.39
C SER A 114 -12.44 14.76 11.29
N SER A 115 -13.01 13.91 12.15
CA SER A 115 -14.01 14.31 13.14
C SER A 115 -13.44 15.30 14.15
N PHE A 116 -12.21 15.07 14.61
CA PHE A 116 -11.52 15.94 15.55
C PHE A 116 -11.29 17.32 14.94
N MET A 117 -10.80 17.38 13.70
CA MET A 117 -10.62 18.64 12.98
C MET A 117 -11.94 19.42 12.84
N LEU A 118 -13.03 18.75 12.47
CA LEU A 118 -14.35 19.37 12.35
C LEU A 118 -14.81 20.01 13.66
N PHE A 119 -14.73 19.29 14.79
CA PHE A 119 -15.22 19.81 16.06
C PHE A 119 -14.27 20.83 16.70
N GLN A 120 -12.96 20.70 16.51
CA GLN A 120 -12.00 21.72 16.95
C GLN A 120 -12.28 23.06 16.25
N GLU A 121 -12.50 23.04 14.94
CA GLU A 121 -12.85 24.26 14.20
C GLU A 121 -14.23 24.78 14.59
N ALA A 122 -15.24 23.90 14.73
CA ALA A 122 -16.57 24.30 15.17
C ALA A 122 -16.55 25.01 16.53
N VAL A 123 -15.83 24.47 17.51
CA VAL A 123 -15.72 25.11 18.83
C VAL A 123 -14.88 26.39 18.77
N SER A 124 -13.76 26.39 18.04
CA SER A 124 -12.87 27.56 17.93
C SER A 124 -13.54 28.76 17.28
N SER A 125 -14.34 28.48 16.24
CA SER A 125 -15.10 29.47 15.48
C SER A 125 -16.42 29.88 16.13
N TYR A 126 -16.78 29.30 17.28
CA TYR A 126 -17.97 29.67 18.04
C TYR A 126 -17.90 31.14 18.50
N GLY A 127 -18.92 31.93 18.13
CA GLY A 127 -19.02 33.34 18.49
C GLY A 127 -18.08 34.29 17.72
N LEU A 128 -17.32 33.78 16.75
CA LEU A 128 -16.59 34.59 15.77
C LEU A 128 -17.54 35.08 14.66
N PRO A 129 -17.16 36.11 13.87
CA PRO A 129 -17.98 36.59 12.78
C PRO A 129 -18.32 35.47 11.79
N ASN A 130 -19.62 35.28 11.53
CA ASN A 130 -20.21 34.19 10.73
C ASN A 130 -19.57 33.97 9.34
N LYS A 131 -18.85 34.94 8.77
CA LYS A 131 -18.18 34.77 7.47
C LYS A 131 -17.06 33.72 7.51
N SER A 132 -16.35 33.62 8.64
CA SER A 132 -15.22 32.68 8.80
C SER A 132 -15.70 31.23 8.93
N SER A 133 -16.62 30.97 9.86
CA SER A 133 -17.18 29.65 10.11
C SER A 133 -18.02 29.09 8.95
N LYS A 134 -18.75 29.94 8.22
CA LYS A 134 -19.48 29.55 7.00
C LYS A 134 -18.57 29.10 5.87
N GLN A 135 -17.30 29.49 5.90
CA GLN A 135 -16.30 29.10 4.91
C GLN A 135 -15.45 27.90 5.38
N SER A 136 -15.12 27.80 6.68
CA SER A 136 -14.23 26.75 7.20
C SER A 136 -14.93 25.43 7.53
N ILE A 137 -16.18 25.46 8.00
CA ILE A 137 -16.90 24.24 8.44
C ILE A 137 -17.32 23.34 7.26
N PRO A 138 -17.91 23.85 6.16
CA PRO A 138 -18.35 22.96 5.08
C PRO A 138 -17.23 22.10 4.45
N PRO A 139 -16.01 22.62 4.20
CA PRO A 139 -14.89 21.79 3.76
C PRO A 139 -14.55 20.67 4.76
N LEU A 140 -14.54 20.95 6.07
CA LEU A 140 -14.24 19.93 7.08
C LEU A 140 -15.30 18.84 7.16
N VAL A 141 -16.58 19.20 6.94
CA VAL A 141 -17.64 18.20 6.78
C VAL A 141 -17.38 17.31 5.56
N GLY A 142 -16.91 17.90 4.45
CA GLY A 142 -16.47 17.17 3.26
C GLY A 142 -15.34 16.18 3.56
N VAL A 143 -14.33 16.58 4.34
CA VAL A 143 -13.24 15.67 4.76
C VAL A 143 -13.77 14.47 5.56
N VAL A 144 -14.74 14.68 6.45
CA VAL A 144 -15.40 13.57 7.18
C VAL A 144 -16.18 12.66 6.22
N TRP A 145 -16.85 13.22 5.22
CA TRP A 145 -17.56 12.43 4.20
C TRP A 145 -16.62 11.56 3.38
N ASP A 146 -15.48 12.12 2.99
CA ASP A 146 -14.44 11.39 2.26
C ASP A 146 -13.85 10.27 3.11
N ALA A 147 -13.61 10.53 4.41
CA ALA A 147 -13.16 9.49 5.34
C ALA A 147 -14.19 8.36 5.51
N CYS A 148 -15.48 8.69 5.66
CA CYS A 148 -16.56 7.69 5.73
C CYS A 148 -16.71 6.92 4.41
N SER A 149 -16.49 7.58 3.27
CA SER A 149 -16.50 6.94 1.95
C SER A 149 -15.29 6.03 1.74
N ALA A 150 -14.12 6.40 2.25
CA ALA A 150 -12.93 5.55 2.28
C ALA A 150 -13.13 4.33 3.19
N LEU A 151 -13.81 4.50 4.34
CA LEU A 151 -14.15 3.40 5.25
C LEU A 151 -14.92 2.29 4.53
N LYS A 152 -15.89 2.63 3.66
CA LYS A 152 -16.64 1.66 2.82
C LYS A 152 -15.73 0.84 1.90
N LYS A 153 -14.63 1.44 1.45
CA LYS A 153 -13.68 0.78 0.54
C LYS A 153 -12.70 -0.12 1.28
N THR A 154 -12.58 -0.02 2.61
CA THR A 154 -11.67 -0.85 3.42
C THR A 154 -11.94 -2.35 3.16
N PRO A 155 -10.89 -3.17 2.99
CA PRO A 155 -11.09 -4.61 2.90
C PRO A 155 -11.77 -5.15 4.16
N SER A 156 -12.73 -6.06 4.00
CA SER A 156 -13.43 -6.70 5.12
C SER A 156 -12.93 -8.12 5.42
N THR A 157 -12.02 -8.63 4.60
CA THR A 157 -11.50 -10.01 4.66
C THR A 157 -9.98 -10.02 4.52
N ASN A 158 -9.33 -11.01 5.15
CA ASN A 158 -7.88 -11.19 5.08
C ASN A 158 -7.44 -11.38 3.61
N VAL A 159 -8.17 -12.21 2.88
CA VAL A 159 -7.92 -12.47 1.45
C VAL A 159 -7.97 -11.19 0.62
N THR A 160 -8.96 -10.32 0.83
CA THR A 160 -9.06 -9.04 0.10
C THR A 160 -7.95 -8.09 0.49
N ALA A 161 -7.61 -8.00 1.78
CA ALA A 161 -6.53 -7.12 2.25
C ALA A 161 -5.18 -7.51 1.66
N ILE A 162 -4.85 -8.80 1.69
CA ILE A 162 -3.62 -9.38 1.13
C ILE A 162 -3.59 -9.21 -0.38
N GLY A 163 -4.67 -9.56 -1.09
CA GLY A 163 -4.75 -9.41 -2.55
C GLY A 163 -4.55 -7.97 -3.03
N ARG A 164 -5.10 -6.99 -2.29
CA ARG A 164 -4.86 -5.56 -2.58
C ARG A 164 -3.42 -5.15 -2.32
N ALA A 165 -2.82 -5.60 -1.21
CA ALA A 165 -1.42 -5.33 -0.91
C ALA A 165 -0.49 -5.90 -1.99
N MET A 166 -0.74 -7.13 -2.46
CA MET A 166 0.00 -7.74 -3.57
C MET A 166 -0.21 -7.02 -4.90
N THR A 167 -1.42 -6.52 -5.16
CA THR A 167 -1.70 -5.73 -6.35
C THR A 167 -0.87 -4.44 -6.36
N GLN A 168 -0.72 -3.79 -5.21
CA GLN A 168 0.13 -2.60 -5.09
C GLN A 168 1.60 -2.93 -5.35
N ILE A 169 2.10 -4.06 -4.83
CA ILE A 169 3.47 -4.54 -5.09
C ILE A 169 3.67 -4.82 -6.59
N GLY A 170 2.70 -5.47 -7.24
CA GLY A 170 2.74 -5.70 -8.68
C GLY A 170 2.74 -4.40 -9.50
N ALA A 171 2.08 -3.34 -9.02
CA ALA A 171 2.11 -2.03 -9.66
C ALA A 171 3.51 -1.40 -9.56
N THR A 172 4.16 -1.43 -8.39
CA THR A 172 5.52 -0.89 -8.23
C THR A 172 6.53 -1.66 -9.09
N MET A 173 6.45 -2.99 -9.12
CA MET A 173 7.29 -3.82 -10.00
C MET A 173 7.08 -3.49 -11.49
N LYS A 174 5.85 -3.13 -11.89
CA LYS A 174 5.54 -2.74 -13.27
C LYS A 174 6.15 -1.38 -13.61
N ASP A 175 6.18 -0.45 -12.66
CA ASP A 175 6.84 0.84 -12.83
C ASP A 175 8.36 0.65 -12.98
N VAL A 176 8.99 -0.18 -12.14
CA VAL A 176 10.41 -0.55 -12.29
C VAL A 176 10.68 -1.20 -13.66
N LEU A 177 9.83 -2.14 -14.09
CA LEU A 177 9.97 -2.74 -15.42
C LEU A 177 9.85 -1.71 -16.54
N ARG A 178 8.98 -0.70 -16.41
CA ARG A 178 8.90 0.40 -17.39
C ARG A 178 10.23 1.13 -17.47
N GLU A 179 10.81 1.50 -16.33
CA GLU A 179 12.11 2.19 -16.24
C GLU A 179 13.24 1.35 -16.86
N MET A 180 13.28 0.03 -16.59
CA MET A 180 14.26 -0.86 -17.22
C MET A 180 14.14 -0.91 -18.76
N ASN A 181 12.93 -0.77 -19.31
CA ASN A 181 12.73 -0.75 -20.77
C ASN A 181 13.17 0.56 -21.43
N GLU A 182 13.53 1.58 -20.66
CA GLU A 182 14.04 2.86 -21.17
C GLU A 182 15.57 2.85 -21.34
N LEU A 183 16.26 1.79 -20.89
CA LEU A 183 17.70 1.60 -21.05
C LEU A 183 18.13 1.55 -22.53
N ARG A 184 19.23 2.23 -22.85
CA ARG A 184 19.74 2.39 -24.21
C ARG A 184 21.12 1.74 -24.38
N PRO A 185 21.42 1.18 -25.56
CA PRO A 185 22.77 0.76 -25.89
C PRO A 185 23.66 1.98 -26.14
N ALA A 186 24.95 1.82 -25.87
CA ALA A 186 25.95 2.79 -26.29
C ALA A 186 25.92 2.97 -27.83
N PRO A 187 26.14 4.21 -28.34
CA PRO A 187 26.28 4.43 -29.76
C PRO A 187 27.50 3.67 -30.29
N ASP A 188 27.26 2.84 -31.32
CA ASP A 188 28.32 2.16 -32.05
C ASP A 188 29.15 3.20 -32.84
N ASP A 189 30.33 3.53 -32.31
CA ASP A 189 31.48 4.20 -32.99
C ASP A 189 31.40 5.74 -33.21
N PRO A 190 32.45 6.54 -32.90
CA PRO A 190 32.48 8.00 -33.06
C PRO A 190 32.61 8.48 -34.52
N THR A 191 32.53 7.60 -35.52
CA THR A 191 32.99 7.92 -36.88
C THR A 191 31.91 8.46 -37.82
N THR A 192 30.72 8.80 -37.31
CA THR A 192 29.69 9.50 -38.09
C THR A 192 29.61 10.97 -37.70
N LYS A 193 30.67 11.74 -37.98
CA LYS A 193 30.55 13.20 -38.08
C LYS A 193 29.67 13.56 -39.28
N ALA A 194 28.39 13.83 -39.03
CA ALA A 194 27.56 14.68 -39.89
C ALA A 194 27.51 16.09 -39.26
N PRO A 195 27.45 17.16 -40.07
CA PRO A 195 28.02 18.46 -39.71
C PRO A 195 27.27 19.15 -38.58
N GLU A 196 28.07 19.74 -37.70
CA GLU A 196 27.72 20.65 -36.62
C GLU A 196 26.74 21.74 -37.11
N GLU A 197 25.50 21.70 -36.65
CA GLU A 197 24.72 22.91 -36.40
C GLU A 197 24.69 23.06 -34.88
N GLU A 198 25.46 24.04 -34.41
CA GLU A 198 25.55 24.49 -33.02
C GLU A 198 24.17 25.00 -32.57
N ASP A 199 23.46 24.20 -31.78
CA ASP A 199 22.50 24.69 -30.79
C ASP A 199 22.96 24.14 -29.44
N GLU A 200 23.68 25.00 -28.71
CA GLU A 200 24.12 24.81 -27.32
C GLU A 200 22.90 24.68 -26.39
N ASP A 201 22.42 23.45 -26.20
CA ASP A 201 21.73 22.99 -24.99
C ASP A 201 22.29 21.59 -24.65
N GLU A 202 23.61 21.51 -24.45
CA GLU A 202 24.29 20.32 -23.93
C GLU A 202 24.01 20.19 -22.42
N ASP A 203 22.82 19.72 -22.08
CA ASP A 203 22.69 18.84 -20.92
C ASP A 203 23.41 17.54 -21.32
N GLU A 204 24.72 17.48 -21.12
CA GLU A 204 25.52 16.24 -21.16
C GLU A 204 24.87 15.20 -20.23
N ASP A 205 24.02 14.35 -20.81
CA ASP A 205 23.50 13.14 -20.18
C ASP A 205 24.68 12.20 -19.94
N LEU A 206 25.28 12.34 -18.77
CA LEU A 206 26.43 11.58 -18.28
C LEU A 206 26.14 10.07 -18.33
N GLY A 207 26.48 9.43 -19.45
CA GLY A 207 26.93 8.04 -19.52
C GLY A 207 25.97 6.97 -19.00
N ASN A 208 24.73 6.90 -19.51
CA ASN A 208 23.82 5.76 -19.29
C ASN A 208 23.88 4.70 -20.41
N ASP A 209 24.93 4.77 -21.22
CA ASP A 209 25.08 3.97 -22.42
C ASP A 209 25.65 2.59 -22.07
N LEU A 210 24.84 1.54 -22.23
CA LEU A 210 25.21 0.17 -21.90
C LEU A 210 26.15 -0.42 -22.97
N SER A 211 27.22 -1.08 -22.54
CA SER A 211 28.01 -1.93 -23.43
C SER A 211 27.16 -3.09 -24.00
N PRO A 212 27.58 -3.74 -25.11
CA PRO A 212 26.83 -4.85 -25.69
C PRO A 212 26.55 -6.00 -24.69
N ASP A 213 27.51 -6.29 -23.81
CA ASP A 213 27.39 -7.33 -22.79
C ASP A 213 26.46 -6.89 -21.64
N GLU A 214 26.56 -5.63 -21.18
CA GLU A 214 25.64 -5.07 -20.18
C GLU A 214 24.20 -4.96 -20.72
N MET A 215 24.04 -4.64 -22.00
CA MET A 215 22.75 -4.59 -22.67
C MET A 215 22.12 -5.98 -22.80
N LYS A 216 22.93 -7.01 -23.06
CA LYS A 216 22.46 -8.41 -23.06
C LYS A 216 21.97 -8.83 -21.68
N THR A 217 22.71 -8.51 -20.63
CA THR A 217 22.31 -8.75 -19.23
C THR A 217 21.02 -8.00 -18.87
N ALA A 218 20.88 -6.75 -19.31
CA ALA A 218 19.67 -5.95 -19.12
C ALA A 218 18.45 -6.59 -19.80
N GLN A 219 18.55 -7.02 -21.07
CA GLN A 219 17.44 -7.66 -21.79
C GLN A 219 16.98 -8.97 -21.14
N LEU A 220 17.93 -9.79 -20.66
CA LEU A 220 17.61 -11.03 -19.94
C LEU A 220 16.93 -10.73 -18.59
N THR A 221 17.38 -9.69 -17.89
CA THR A 221 16.79 -9.23 -16.63
C THR A 221 15.38 -8.69 -16.82
N ILE A 222 15.15 -7.85 -17.84
CA ILE A 222 13.82 -7.35 -18.24
C ILE A 222 12.86 -8.51 -18.52
N THR A 223 13.34 -9.54 -19.23
CA THR A 223 12.55 -10.74 -19.51
C THR A 223 12.21 -11.50 -18.23
N ALA A 224 13.18 -11.67 -17.32
CA ALA A 224 12.95 -12.33 -16.03
C ALA A 224 11.94 -11.56 -15.17
N VAL A 225 12.06 -10.24 -15.05
CA VAL A 225 11.13 -9.37 -14.30
C VAL A 225 9.72 -9.42 -14.90
N SER A 226 9.60 -9.49 -16.22
CA SER A 226 8.32 -9.67 -16.89
C SER A 226 7.64 -11.00 -16.50
N GLU A 227 8.40 -12.09 -16.39
CA GLU A 227 7.90 -13.38 -15.93
C GLU A 227 7.56 -13.37 -14.42
N ILE A 228 8.34 -12.65 -13.60
CA ILE A 228 8.02 -12.41 -12.18
C ILE A 228 6.64 -11.76 -12.05
N LEU A 229 6.37 -10.70 -12.82
CA LEU A 229 5.05 -10.06 -12.86
C LEU A 229 3.94 -11.06 -13.26
N GLY A 230 4.24 -11.97 -14.20
CA GLY A 230 3.35 -13.07 -14.56
C GLY A 230 3.01 -13.98 -13.38
N VAL A 231 4.02 -14.40 -12.61
CA VAL A 231 3.85 -15.22 -11.40
C VAL A 231 3.04 -14.47 -10.33
N ILE A 232 3.35 -13.19 -10.07
CA ILE A 232 2.60 -12.38 -9.10
C ILE A 232 1.14 -12.21 -9.53
N LYS A 233 0.86 -12.04 -10.83
CA LYS A 233 -0.50 -11.96 -11.36
C LYS A 233 -1.28 -13.26 -11.11
N GLU A 234 -0.67 -14.42 -11.35
CA GLU A 234 -1.33 -15.71 -11.07
C GLU A 234 -1.45 -16.00 -9.57
N LEU A 235 -0.51 -15.53 -8.74
CA LEU A 235 -0.63 -15.54 -7.28
C LEU A 235 -1.86 -14.75 -6.81
N ILE A 236 -2.01 -13.49 -7.27
CA ILE A 236 -3.16 -12.65 -6.94
C ILE A 236 -4.46 -13.32 -7.38
N ARG A 237 -4.49 -13.90 -8.59
CA ARG A 237 -5.67 -14.63 -9.10
C ARG A 237 -5.99 -15.85 -8.23
N SER A 238 -4.98 -16.59 -7.80
CA SER A 238 -5.11 -17.76 -6.92
C SER A 238 -5.70 -17.38 -5.56
N ILE A 239 -5.16 -16.34 -4.92
CA ILE A 239 -5.67 -15.82 -3.64
C ILE A 239 -7.09 -15.29 -3.80
N THR A 240 -7.39 -14.55 -4.87
CA THR A 240 -8.74 -14.01 -5.12
C THR A 240 -9.79 -15.13 -5.25
N ARG A 241 -9.42 -16.31 -5.75
CA ARG A 241 -10.32 -17.48 -5.79
C ARG A 241 -10.66 -18.02 -4.40
N LEU A 242 -9.80 -17.81 -3.40
CA LEU A 242 -10.01 -18.24 -2.01
C LEU A 242 -11.05 -17.40 -1.25
N VAL A 243 -11.47 -16.25 -1.79
CA VAL A 243 -12.51 -15.38 -1.18
C VAL A 243 -13.85 -16.11 -0.97
N ARG A 244 -14.09 -17.23 -1.65
CA ARG A 244 -15.38 -17.95 -1.65
C ARG A 244 -15.56 -18.94 -0.49
N GLY A 245 -14.59 -19.11 0.41
CA GLY A 245 -14.66 -20.06 1.53
C GLY A 245 -14.76 -19.37 2.89
N GLU A 246 -15.97 -19.02 3.34
CA GLU A 246 -16.21 -18.35 4.64
C GLU A 246 -15.70 -19.17 5.84
N ASP A 247 -15.69 -20.50 5.75
CA ASP A 247 -15.30 -21.40 6.86
C ASP A 247 -13.80 -21.41 7.19
N ARG A 248 -12.92 -20.96 6.28
CA ARG A 248 -11.45 -21.05 6.44
C ARG A 248 -10.81 -19.77 6.97
N GLU A 249 -11.50 -18.65 6.78
CA GLU A 249 -10.93 -17.32 6.98
C GLU A 249 -10.62 -16.97 8.44
N GLY A 250 -11.26 -17.67 9.38
CA GLY A 250 -11.02 -17.51 10.82
C GLY A 250 -9.91 -18.40 11.40
N SER A 251 -9.35 -19.34 10.62
CA SER A 251 -8.30 -20.22 11.14
C SER A 251 -6.96 -19.50 11.19
N ALA A 252 -6.32 -19.49 12.36
CA ALA A 252 -5.05 -18.80 12.57
C ALA A 252 -3.94 -19.29 11.60
N SER A 253 -3.94 -20.57 11.24
CA SER A 253 -2.99 -21.14 10.29
C SER A 253 -3.20 -20.66 8.84
N PHE A 254 -4.45 -20.48 8.41
CA PHE A 254 -4.75 -19.93 7.09
C PHE A 254 -4.32 -18.46 7.00
N VAL A 255 -4.63 -17.67 8.03
CA VAL A 255 -4.22 -16.26 8.11
C VAL A 255 -2.69 -16.13 8.14
N ASP A 256 -2.00 -16.95 8.96
CA ASP A 256 -0.53 -17.03 8.98
C ASP A 256 0.06 -17.29 7.59
N SER A 257 -0.51 -18.26 6.86
CA SER A 257 -0.05 -18.60 5.51
C SER A 257 -0.27 -17.46 4.52
N LEU A 258 -1.41 -16.76 4.59
CA LEU A 258 -1.68 -15.59 3.75
C LEU A 258 -0.71 -14.43 4.02
N GLU A 259 -0.37 -14.17 5.28
CA GLU A 259 0.58 -13.13 5.65
C GLU A 259 2.00 -13.48 5.19
N LYS A 260 2.41 -14.76 5.30
CA LYS A 260 3.68 -15.26 4.74
C LYS A 260 3.76 -15.10 3.23
N LEU A 261 2.68 -15.41 2.51
CA LEU A 261 2.59 -15.15 1.06
C LEU A 261 2.82 -13.67 0.74
N LEU A 262 2.26 -12.76 1.53
CA LEU A 262 2.49 -11.32 1.35
C LEU A 262 3.93 -10.93 1.65
N VAL A 263 4.54 -11.49 2.72
CA VAL A 263 5.95 -11.23 3.06
C VAL A 263 6.87 -11.69 1.93
N ALA A 264 6.69 -12.90 1.41
CA ALA A 264 7.47 -13.40 0.29
C ALA A 264 7.26 -12.55 -0.97
N CYS A 265 6.02 -12.16 -1.29
CA CYS A 265 5.71 -11.27 -2.41
C CYS A 265 6.38 -9.89 -2.28
N LYS A 266 6.41 -9.30 -1.07
CA LYS A 266 7.18 -8.07 -0.78
C LYS A 266 8.67 -8.30 -0.97
N GLY A 267 9.19 -9.43 -0.51
CA GLY A 267 10.58 -9.84 -0.69
C GLY A 267 10.98 -9.85 -2.16
N VAL A 268 10.15 -10.47 -3.02
CA VAL A 268 10.33 -10.41 -4.49
C VAL A 268 10.33 -8.97 -4.99
N GLY A 269 9.40 -8.12 -4.51
CA GLY A 269 9.32 -6.71 -4.91
C GLY A 269 10.59 -5.93 -4.61
N VAL A 270 11.17 -6.10 -3.43
CA VAL A 270 12.44 -5.47 -3.05
C VAL A 270 13.58 -5.94 -3.97
N GLN A 271 13.61 -7.23 -4.33
CA GLN A 271 14.65 -7.73 -5.24
C GLN A 271 14.45 -7.26 -6.68
N VAL A 272 13.22 -7.03 -7.13
CA VAL A 272 12.95 -6.44 -8.45
C VAL A 272 13.44 -4.99 -8.51
N ASP A 273 13.23 -4.22 -7.44
CA ASP A 273 13.75 -2.86 -7.29
C ASP A 273 15.29 -2.85 -7.33
N GLU A 274 15.92 -3.74 -6.55
CA GLU A 274 17.38 -3.95 -6.56
C GLU A 274 17.90 -4.30 -7.96
N LEU A 275 17.24 -5.25 -8.66
CA LEU A 275 17.59 -5.58 -10.04
C LEU A 275 17.50 -4.36 -10.95
N GLY A 276 16.52 -3.46 -10.75
CA GLY A 276 16.41 -2.21 -11.51
C GLY A 276 17.63 -1.32 -11.33
N ALA A 277 18.06 -1.13 -10.08
CA ALA A 277 19.24 -0.34 -9.77
C ALA A 277 20.53 -0.95 -10.33
N CYS A 278 20.70 -2.28 -10.25
CA CYS A 278 21.92 -2.96 -10.71
C CYS A 278 22.13 -2.94 -12.23
N LEU A 279 21.12 -2.56 -13.03
CA LEU A 279 21.22 -2.52 -14.49
C LEU A 279 21.85 -1.23 -15.03
N TYR A 280 21.98 -0.19 -14.21
CA TYR A 280 22.69 1.03 -14.58
C TYR A 280 24.21 0.82 -14.56
N PRO A 281 24.98 1.42 -15.49
CA PRO A 281 26.44 1.29 -15.51
C PRO A 281 27.14 1.87 -14.27
N PRO A 282 28.23 1.25 -13.80
CA PRO A 282 28.68 -0.11 -14.13
C PRO A 282 27.80 -1.17 -13.46
N GLN A 283 27.39 -2.20 -14.20
CA GLN A 283 26.46 -3.20 -13.66
C GLN A 283 27.05 -4.03 -12.50
N GLU A 284 26.28 -4.19 -11.43
CA GLU A 284 26.67 -4.95 -10.25
C GLU A 284 26.33 -6.46 -10.39
N VAL A 285 27.08 -7.17 -11.22
CA VAL A 285 26.94 -8.61 -11.54
C VAL A 285 26.77 -9.50 -10.29
N SER A 286 27.48 -9.21 -9.20
CA SER A 286 27.35 -9.95 -7.94
C SER A 286 26.00 -9.70 -7.26
N ALA A 287 25.53 -8.45 -7.24
CA ALA A 287 24.24 -8.08 -6.65
C ALA A 287 23.09 -8.66 -7.47
N ILE A 288 23.19 -8.66 -8.81
CA ILE A 288 22.24 -9.33 -9.69
C ILE A 288 22.10 -10.80 -9.31
N LYS A 289 23.20 -11.56 -9.19
CA LYS A 289 23.16 -12.98 -8.79
C LYS A 289 22.50 -13.19 -7.43
N GLU A 290 22.85 -12.36 -6.45
CA GLU A 290 22.27 -12.45 -5.11
C GLU A 290 20.75 -12.20 -5.13
N ALA A 291 20.31 -11.18 -5.88
CA ALA A 291 18.89 -10.86 -6.06
C ALA A 291 18.12 -12.02 -6.71
N LEU A 292 18.68 -12.66 -7.75
CA LEU A 292 18.07 -13.83 -8.41
C LEU A 292 17.91 -15.01 -7.44
N GLY A 293 18.94 -15.31 -6.64
CA GLY A 293 18.88 -16.36 -5.63
C GLY A 293 17.79 -16.10 -4.58
N LYS A 294 17.67 -14.85 -4.10
CA LYS A 294 16.61 -14.44 -3.17
C LYS A 294 15.22 -14.53 -3.80
N ILE A 295 15.04 -14.10 -5.05
CA ILE A 295 13.77 -14.21 -5.78
C ILE A 295 13.32 -15.67 -5.88
N LEU A 296 14.24 -16.58 -6.22
CA LEU A 296 13.94 -18.02 -6.27
C LEU A 296 13.46 -18.53 -4.92
N GLY A 297 14.18 -18.21 -3.83
CA GLY A 297 13.81 -18.60 -2.48
C GLY A 297 12.42 -18.10 -2.07
N PHE A 298 12.11 -16.82 -2.33
CA PHE A 298 10.78 -16.27 -2.07
C PHE A 298 9.70 -16.95 -2.92
N CYS A 299 9.98 -17.29 -4.17
CA CYS A 299 9.01 -17.96 -5.02
C CYS A 299 8.78 -19.43 -4.61
N ASP A 300 9.80 -20.14 -4.11
CA ASP A 300 9.63 -21.46 -3.49
C ASP A 300 8.75 -21.37 -2.23
N GLU A 301 8.92 -20.33 -1.41
CA GLU A 301 8.06 -20.05 -0.25
C GLU A 301 6.61 -19.75 -0.67
N ILE A 302 6.42 -18.96 -1.73
CA ILE A 302 5.10 -18.69 -2.30
C ILE A 302 4.42 -19.98 -2.74
N GLU A 303 5.13 -20.86 -3.46
CA GLU A 303 4.57 -22.15 -3.87
C GLU A 303 4.16 -22.99 -2.66
N MET A 304 5.02 -23.07 -1.64
CA MET A 304 4.78 -23.85 -0.43
C MET A 304 3.53 -23.40 0.31
N GLU A 305 3.41 -22.10 0.59
CA GLU A 305 2.28 -21.54 1.32
C GLU A 305 0.99 -21.59 0.48
N LEU A 306 1.06 -21.44 -0.85
CA LEU A 306 -0.09 -21.67 -1.73
C LEU A 306 -0.60 -23.10 -1.66
N ARG A 307 0.28 -24.10 -1.60
CA ARG A 307 -0.12 -25.50 -1.43
C ARG A 307 -0.77 -25.71 -0.06
N ARG A 308 -0.23 -25.10 1.00
CA ARG A 308 -0.76 -25.20 2.37
C ARG A 308 -2.19 -24.69 2.50
N ILE A 309 -2.53 -23.63 1.78
CA ILE A 309 -3.89 -23.06 1.77
C ILE A 309 -4.78 -23.60 0.64
N GLU A 310 -4.34 -24.64 -0.07
CA GLU A 310 -5.02 -25.22 -1.24
C GLU A 310 -5.30 -24.17 -2.34
N GLY A 311 -4.47 -23.13 -2.42
CA GLY A 311 -4.54 -22.07 -3.42
C GLY A 311 -3.69 -22.34 -4.67
N TYR A 312 -2.90 -23.41 -4.69
CA TYR A 312 -2.06 -23.75 -5.84
C TYR A 312 -2.91 -24.05 -7.09
N THR A 313 -2.54 -23.47 -8.24
CA THR A 313 -3.23 -23.67 -9.52
C THR A 313 -2.24 -24.14 -10.60
N GLU A 314 -2.74 -24.84 -11.61
CA GLU A 314 -1.90 -25.24 -12.75
C GLU A 314 -1.33 -24.03 -13.51
N ASP A 315 -2.13 -22.96 -13.63
CA ASP A 315 -1.72 -21.71 -14.25
C ASP A 315 -0.52 -21.08 -13.52
N PHE A 316 -0.58 -21.02 -12.18
CA PHE A 316 0.53 -20.59 -11.34
C PHE A 316 1.76 -21.50 -11.53
N GLY A 317 1.57 -22.81 -11.50
CA GLY A 317 2.67 -23.78 -11.69
C GLY A 317 3.41 -23.61 -13.03
N ARG A 318 2.67 -23.34 -14.12
CA ARG A 318 3.27 -23.07 -15.44
C ARG A 318 4.04 -21.77 -15.45
N ALA A 319 3.46 -20.68 -14.93
CA ALA A 319 4.14 -19.39 -14.84
C ALA A 319 5.43 -19.50 -14.00
N TYR A 320 5.36 -20.23 -12.89
CA TYR A 320 6.50 -20.42 -12.01
C TYR A 320 7.62 -21.24 -12.64
N THR A 321 7.28 -22.30 -13.38
CA THR A 321 8.26 -23.12 -14.10
C THR A 321 8.95 -22.32 -15.22
N SER A 322 8.19 -21.46 -15.92
CA SER A 322 8.72 -20.52 -16.90
C SER A 322 9.74 -19.57 -16.26
N LEU A 323 9.36 -18.94 -15.14
CA LEU A 323 10.23 -18.05 -14.38
C LEU A 323 11.52 -18.75 -13.94
N LYS A 324 11.43 -19.96 -13.34
CA LYS A 324 12.60 -20.75 -12.93
C LYS A 324 13.57 -20.98 -14.09
N THR A 325 13.06 -21.22 -15.30
CA THR A 325 13.89 -21.40 -16.49
C THR A 325 14.60 -20.10 -16.88
N ARG A 326 13.90 -18.96 -16.83
CA ARG A 326 14.49 -17.64 -17.15
C ARG A 326 15.54 -17.20 -16.14
N LEU A 327 15.27 -17.37 -14.85
CA LEU A 327 16.23 -17.02 -13.80
C LEU A 327 17.53 -17.82 -13.94
N ARG A 328 17.45 -19.11 -14.27
CA ARG A 328 18.64 -19.94 -14.57
C ARG A 328 19.41 -19.48 -15.80
N LEU A 329 18.70 -19.09 -16.87
CA LEU A 329 19.36 -18.57 -18.08
C LEU A 329 20.15 -17.29 -17.78
N LEU A 330 19.54 -16.37 -17.01
CA LEU A 330 20.19 -15.13 -16.57
C LEU A 330 21.36 -15.41 -15.63
N GLU A 331 21.21 -16.31 -14.67
CA GLU A 331 22.29 -16.72 -13.76
C GLU A 331 23.51 -17.27 -14.51
N CYS A 332 23.28 -18.08 -15.57
CA CYS A 332 24.35 -18.57 -16.44
C CYS A 332 25.07 -17.44 -17.18
N GLU A 333 24.34 -16.49 -17.75
CA GLU A 333 24.93 -15.35 -18.47
C GLU A 333 25.83 -14.51 -17.55
N VAL A 334 25.27 -14.07 -16.41
CA VAL A 334 25.97 -13.25 -15.41
C VAL A 334 27.14 -14.05 -14.79
N GLY A 335 27.13 -15.38 -14.88
CA GLY A 335 28.19 -16.29 -14.44
C GLY A 335 29.40 -16.42 -15.37
N CYS A 336 29.28 -16.02 -16.64
CA CYS A 336 30.27 -16.34 -17.68
C CYS A 336 31.48 -15.38 -17.74
N GLU A 337 31.43 -14.23 -17.05
CA GLU A 337 32.49 -13.21 -17.08
C GLU A 337 33.87 -13.68 -16.56
N GLY A 338 33.93 -14.83 -15.87
CA GLY A 338 35.18 -15.43 -15.39
C GLY A 338 36.03 -16.12 -16.47
N PHE A 339 35.51 -16.35 -17.68
CA PHE A 339 36.25 -17.04 -18.75
C PHE A 339 36.90 -16.10 -19.78
N GLN A 340 36.26 -14.97 -20.13
CA GLN A 340 36.81 -14.04 -21.14
C GLN A 340 37.98 -13.22 -20.61
N SER A 341 37.87 -12.69 -19.39
CA SER A 341 38.95 -11.95 -18.70
C SER A 341 40.21 -12.79 -18.46
N ARG A 342 40.09 -14.13 -18.49
CA ARG A 342 41.23 -15.06 -18.36
C ARG A 342 41.89 -15.40 -19.70
N MET A 343 41.19 -15.24 -20.82
CA MET A 343 41.74 -15.47 -22.17
C MET A 343 42.45 -14.22 -22.73
N GLU A 344 42.00 -13.01 -22.40
CA GLU A 344 42.67 -11.77 -22.85
C GLU A 344 44.05 -11.59 -22.20
N ASN A 345 44.23 -12.08 -20.96
CA ASN A 345 45.53 -12.08 -20.27
C ASN A 345 46.52 -13.15 -20.79
N LEU A 346 46.11 -14.02 -21.72
CA LEU A 346 46.96 -15.04 -22.33
C LEU A 346 47.47 -14.67 -23.73
N VAL A 347 47.01 -13.55 -24.31
CA VAL A 347 47.36 -13.15 -25.70
C VAL A 347 48.44 -12.05 -25.75
N ILE A 348 48.83 -11.46 -24.62
CA ILE A 348 49.96 -10.51 -24.55
C ILE A 348 51.19 -11.24 -24.02
N GLY A 349 51.83 -12.01 -24.89
CA GLY A 349 53.04 -12.75 -24.53
C GLY A 349 53.59 -13.55 -25.70
N ASP A 350 53.99 -12.86 -26.77
CA ASP A 350 55.04 -13.31 -27.70
C ASP A 350 55.90 -12.12 -28.14
#